data_AF-A0A085FGM4-F1
#
_entry.id   AF-A0A085FGM4-F1
#
_cell.length_a   1.000
_cell.length_b   1.000
_cell.length_c   1.000
_cell.angle_alpha   90.00
_cell.angle_beta   90.00
_cell.angle_gamma   90.00
#
_symmetry.space_group_name_H-M   'P 1'
#
loop_
_entity.id
_entity.type
_entity.pdbx_description
1 polymer ?
#
loop_
_entity_poly.entity_id
_entity_poly.type
_entity_poly.pdbx_seq_one_letter_code
_entity_poly.pdbx_strand_id
1 'polypeptide(L)'
;MTMMDRTKPEAGMGGPNRTGVARNRWFLVAGGLFFAFGVGHLTATPGLMGSVHASALPPDVILLVDVVWNNVSVMMFGSAIVLVGASGRPAWRRPAAWVLAAWCCCGALLFVGFGFFIFGNMTTVPNWIGFVVVGAAVLIALWRDGARDAT
;
A
#
# COMPACT_ATOMS: atom_id res chain seq x y z
N MET A 1 -75.93 5.11 -2.10
CA MET A 1 -75.24 4.33 -3.15
C MET A 1 -73.93 5.05 -3.44
N THR A 2 -72.99 5.07 -2.49
CA THR A 2 -71.97 4.04 -2.23
C THR A 2 -70.99 3.90 -3.40
N MET A 3 -69.84 4.57 -3.34
CA MET A 3 -68.52 3.94 -3.16
C MET A 3 -67.43 5.00 -3.13
N MET A 4 -66.66 5.00 -2.04
CA MET A 4 -65.27 5.49 -2.00
C MET A 4 -64.44 4.66 -2.99
N ASP A 5 -63.46 5.27 -3.66
CA ASP A 5 -62.15 4.61 -3.71
C ASP A 5 -60.97 5.59 -3.75
N ARG A 6 -59.96 5.17 -3.00
CA ARG A 6 -58.70 5.80 -2.64
C ARG A 6 -57.80 5.93 -3.87
N THR A 7 -57.21 7.10 -4.06
CA THR A 7 -55.88 7.18 -4.68
C THR A 7 -54.93 7.85 -3.68
N LYS A 8 -54.37 7.00 -2.82
CA LYS A 8 -53.17 7.26 -2.05
C LYS A 8 -52.09 7.76 -3.02
N PRO A 9 -51.42 8.90 -2.79
CA PRO A 9 -50.11 9.09 -3.39
C PRO A 9 -49.21 8.02 -2.80
N GLU A 10 -48.74 7.10 -3.63
CA GLU A 10 -47.69 6.17 -3.25
C GLU A 10 -46.50 7.01 -2.81
N ALA A 11 -46.23 6.97 -1.50
CA ALA A 11 -44.96 7.36 -0.95
C ALA A 11 -43.92 6.56 -1.72
N GLY A 12 -43.30 7.22 -2.70
CA GLY A 12 -42.21 6.69 -3.49
C GLY A 12 -41.22 6.10 -2.51
N MET A 13 -41.21 4.77 -2.45
CA MET A 13 -40.26 4.02 -1.66
C MET A 13 -38.90 4.43 -2.18
N GLY A 14 -38.24 5.30 -1.43
CA GLY A 14 -36.81 5.49 -1.46
C GLY A 14 -36.19 4.16 -1.12
N GLY A 15 -36.11 3.28 -2.12
CA GLY A 15 -35.33 2.06 -2.05
C GLY A 15 -33.93 2.47 -1.62
N PRO A 16 -33.30 1.74 -0.70
CA PRO A 16 -31.97 2.08 -0.22
C PRO A 16 -31.06 2.23 -1.43
N ASN A 17 -30.52 3.43 -1.58
CA ASN A 17 -29.59 3.85 -2.61
C ASN A 17 -28.35 2.94 -2.52
N ARG A 18 -28.42 1.75 -3.12
CA ARG A 18 -27.28 0.84 -3.29
C ARG A 18 -26.41 1.38 -4.42
N THR A 19 -25.94 2.62 -4.29
CA THR A 19 -24.73 3.07 -4.98
C THR A 19 -23.51 2.55 -4.21
N GLY A 20 -23.58 1.30 -3.74
CA GLY A 20 -22.49 0.63 -3.05
C GLY A 20 -21.39 0.41 -4.07
N VAL A 21 -20.42 1.33 -4.09
CA VAL A 21 -19.23 1.20 -4.92
C VAL A 21 -18.62 -0.17 -4.65
N ALA A 22 -18.58 -1.01 -5.69
CA ALA A 22 -17.98 -2.32 -5.59
C ALA A 22 -16.51 -2.21 -5.18
N ARG A 23 -16.15 -2.90 -4.09
CA ARG A 23 -14.80 -2.86 -3.53
C ARG A 23 -13.80 -3.48 -4.52
N ASN A 24 -12.67 -2.81 -4.75
CA ASN A 24 -11.62 -3.36 -5.60
C ASN A 24 -10.71 -4.30 -4.81
N ARG A 25 -10.91 -5.61 -4.99
CA ARG A 25 -10.11 -6.67 -4.34
C ARG A 25 -8.62 -6.58 -4.62
N TRP A 26 -8.19 -6.02 -5.75
CA TRP A 26 -6.76 -5.90 -6.05
C TRP A 26 -6.06 -4.86 -5.17
N PHE A 27 -6.75 -3.78 -4.80
CA PHE A 27 -6.25 -2.84 -3.80
C PHE A 27 -6.15 -3.48 -2.41
N LEU A 28 -7.06 -4.40 -2.05
CA LEU A 28 -6.95 -5.16 -0.80
C LEU A 28 -5.75 -6.12 -0.81
N VAL A 29 -5.52 -6.82 -1.93
CA VAL A 29 -4.35 -7.70 -2.08
C VAL A 29 -3.06 -6.89 -1.97
N ALA A 30 -2.95 -5.76 -2.68
CA ALA A 30 -1.79 -4.89 -2.60
C ALA A 30 -1.58 -4.33 -1.17
N GLY A 31 -2.66 -3.93 -0.49
CA GLY A 31 -2.60 -3.50 0.91
C GLY A 31 -2.15 -4.62 1.86
N GLY A 32 -2.65 -5.85 1.66
CA GLY A 32 -2.22 -7.03 2.42
C GLY A 32 -0.75 -7.36 2.20
N LEU A 33 -0.25 -7.24 0.95
CA LEU A 33 1.17 -7.41 0.65
C LEU A 33 2.04 -6.35 1.33
N PHE A 34 1.62 -5.08 1.33
CA PHE A 34 2.31 -4.03 2.09
C PHE A 34 2.37 -4.34 3.59
N PHE A 35 1.27 -4.83 4.16
CA PHE A 35 1.22 -5.21 5.57
C PHE A 35 2.18 -6.38 5.87
N ALA A 36 2.10 -7.45 5.07
CA ALA A 36 2.98 -8.61 5.22
C ALA A 36 4.45 -8.22 5.05
N PHE A 37 4.76 -7.34 4.10
CA PHE A 37 6.11 -6.83 3.89
C PHE A 37 6.59 -5.98 5.07
N GLY A 38 5.73 -5.12 5.64
CA GLY A 38 6.03 -4.36 6.86
C GLY A 38 6.35 -5.25 8.05
N VAL A 39 5.57 -6.33 8.25
CA VAL A 39 5.87 -7.34 9.29
C VAL A 39 7.22 -8.01 9.01
N GLY A 40 7.45 -8.46 7.77
CA GLY A 40 8.71 -9.07 7.37
C GLY A 40 9.91 -8.15 7.63
N HIS A 41 9.79 -6.88 7.25
CA HIS A 41 10.81 -5.85 7.47
C HIS A 41 11.13 -5.68 8.95
N LEU A 42 10.12 -5.57 9.82
CA LEU A 42 10.33 -5.49 11.27
C LEU A 42 10.99 -6.74 11.85
N THR A 43 10.57 -7.93 11.42
CA THR A 43 11.16 -9.19 11.91
C THR A 43 12.60 -9.39 11.45
N ALA A 44 12.99 -8.82 10.32
CA ALA A 44 14.36 -8.84 9.82
C ALA A 44 15.27 -7.80 10.49
N THR A 45 14.70 -6.79 11.15
CA THR A 45 15.44 -5.67 11.78
C THR A 45 16.58 -6.12 12.69
N PRO A 46 16.41 -7.05 13.65
CA PRO A 46 17.50 -7.39 14.57
C PRO A 46 18.73 -7.96 13.86
N GLY A 47 18.53 -8.75 12.79
CA GLY A 47 19.62 -9.32 12.00
C GLY A 47 20.33 -8.29 11.14
N LEU A 48 19.57 -7.40 10.47
CA LEU A 48 20.13 -6.42 9.54
C LEU A 48 20.73 -5.21 10.25
N MET A 49 20.06 -4.68 11.27
CA MET A 49 20.54 -3.52 12.04
C MET A 49 21.64 -3.88 13.02
N GLY A 50 21.74 -5.14 13.45
CA GLY A 50 22.86 -5.61 14.28
C GLY A 50 24.22 -5.36 13.64
N SER A 51 24.36 -5.54 12.33
CA SER A 51 25.61 -5.23 11.60
C SER A 51 25.90 -3.73 11.50
N VAL A 52 24.85 -2.89 11.42
CA VAL A 52 24.99 -1.43 11.42
C VAL A 52 25.44 -0.96 12.80
N HIS A 53 24.84 -1.48 13.87
CA HIS A 53 25.18 -1.15 15.25
C HIS A 53 26.59 -1.61 15.65
N ALA A 54 27.09 -2.69 15.04
CA ALA A 54 28.45 -3.20 15.25
C ALA A 54 29.51 -2.54 14.35
N SER A 55 29.12 -1.66 13.42
CA SER A 55 30.03 -1.00 12.49
C SER A 55 30.83 0.13 13.16
N ALA A 56 31.92 0.56 12.52
CA ALA A 56 32.72 1.70 12.98
C ALA A 56 32.12 3.08 12.60
N LEU A 57 30.83 3.14 12.26
CA LEU A 57 30.16 4.39 11.89
C LEU A 57 30.02 5.32 13.11
N PRO A 58 30.02 6.66 12.90
CA PRO A 58 29.74 7.61 13.96
C PRO A 58 28.35 7.37 14.59
N PRO A 59 28.18 7.58 15.91
CA PRO A 59 26.90 7.37 16.59
C PRO A 59 25.72 8.12 15.96
N ASP A 60 25.94 9.35 15.51
CA ASP A 60 24.90 10.17 14.87
C ASP A 60 24.42 9.56 13.54
N VAL A 61 25.32 8.91 12.80
CA VAL A 61 24.98 8.22 11.55
C VAL A 61 24.17 6.97 11.85
N ILE A 62 24.54 6.21 12.88
CA ILE A 62 23.79 5.02 13.31
C ILE A 62 22.36 5.41 13.71
N LEU A 63 22.21 6.47 14.51
CA LEU A 63 20.90 6.99 14.92
C LEU A 63 20.05 7.40 13.71
N LEU A 64 20.65 8.09 12.73
CA LEU A 64 19.96 8.46 11.50
C LEU A 64 19.47 7.23 10.72
N VAL A 65 20.29 6.19 10.61
CA VAL A 65 19.91 4.94 9.93
C VAL A 65 18.78 4.24 10.69
N ASP A 66 18.81 4.19 12.02
CA ASP A 66 17.72 3.64 12.84
C ASP A 66 16.40 4.37 12.61
N VAL A 67 16.41 5.71 12.57
CA VAL A 67 15.22 6.51 12.32
C VAL A 67 14.67 6.25 10.92
N VAL A 68 15.54 6.25 9.90
CA VAL A 68 15.15 5.98 8.51
C VAL A 68 14.57 4.56 8.39
N TRP A 69 15.21 3.57 9.01
CA TRP A 69 14.76 2.18 8.99
C TRP A 69 13.37 2.01 9.60
N ASN A 70 13.13 2.56 10.79
CA ASN A 70 11.82 2.49 11.42
C ASN A 70 10.75 3.27 10.65
N ASN A 71 11.11 4.41 10.05
CA ASN A 71 10.19 5.19 9.24
C ASN A 71 9.72 4.43 7.98
N VAL A 72 10.57 3.59 7.39
CA VAL A 72 10.18 2.70 6.29
C VAL A 72 9.05 1.76 6.72
N SER A 73 9.10 1.22 7.94
CA SER A 73 8.02 0.37 8.49
C SER A 73 6.70 1.14 8.61
N VAL A 74 6.75 2.36 9.16
CA VAL A 74 5.57 3.23 9.28
C VAL A 74 4.95 3.49 7.91
N MET A 75 5.77 3.79 6.90
CA MET A 75 5.30 4.00 5.54
C MET A 75 4.68 2.74 4.94
N MET A 76 5.22 1.54 5.20
CA MET A 76 4.62 0.29 4.73
C MET A 76 3.23 0.05 5.33
N PHE A 77 3.07 0.22 6.65
CA PHE A 77 1.76 0.06 7.29
C PHE A 77 0.78 1.17 6.89
N GLY A 78 1.24 2.41 6.77
CA GLY A 78 0.44 3.53 6.25
C GLY A 78 -0.05 3.25 4.82
N SER A 79 0.83 2.72 3.96
CA SER A 79 0.49 2.32 2.59
C SER A 79 -0.57 1.22 2.55
N ALA A 80 -0.47 0.23 3.45
CA ALA A 80 -1.49 -0.81 3.60
C ALA A 80 -2.86 -0.20 3.93
N ILE A 81 -2.92 0.71 4.90
CA ILE A 81 -4.16 1.40 5.30
C ILE A 81 -4.73 2.22 4.14
N VAL A 82 -3.88 2.96 3.42
CA VAL A 82 -4.29 3.78 2.27
C VAL A 82 -4.90 2.91 1.17
N LEU A 83 -4.28 1.78 0.82
CA LEU A 83 -4.79 0.87 -0.21
C LEU A 83 -6.09 0.18 0.22
N VAL A 84 -6.19 -0.23 1.48
CA VAL A 84 -7.44 -0.76 2.05
C VAL A 84 -8.56 0.28 2.00
N GLY A 85 -8.25 1.56 2.29
CA GLY A 85 -9.20 2.66 2.14
C GLY A 85 -9.60 2.93 0.69
N ALA A 86 -8.62 2.97 -0.22
CA ALA A 86 -8.83 3.18 -1.65
C ALA A 86 -9.68 2.08 -2.31
N SER A 87 -9.63 0.85 -1.76
CA SER A 87 -10.45 -0.26 -2.27
C SER A 87 -11.95 0.08 -2.32
N GLY A 88 -12.46 0.86 -1.35
CA GLY A 88 -13.86 1.29 -1.29
C GLY A 88 -14.12 2.71 -1.81
N ARG A 89 -13.09 3.46 -2.20
CA ARG A 89 -13.18 4.88 -2.61
C ARG A 89 -12.54 5.08 -3.98
N PRO A 90 -13.31 5.07 -5.09
CA PRO A 90 -12.77 5.12 -6.46
C PRO A 90 -11.90 6.34 -6.72
N ALA A 91 -12.32 7.50 -6.20
CA ALA A 91 -11.58 8.76 -6.29
C ALA A 91 -10.16 8.67 -5.72
N TRP A 92 -9.89 7.74 -4.79
CA TRP A 92 -8.59 7.59 -4.16
C TRP A 92 -7.70 6.56 -4.87
N ARG A 93 -8.26 5.69 -5.73
CA ARG A 93 -7.53 4.56 -6.32
C ARG A 93 -6.35 4.98 -7.16
N ARG A 94 -6.59 5.82 -8.17
CA ARG A 94 -5.54 6.34 -9.05
C ARG A 94 -4.46 7.12 -8.31
N PRO A 95 -4.77 8.15 -7.50
CA PRO A 95 -3.73 8.92 -6.82
C PRO A 95 -2.95 8.05 -5.81
N ALA A 96 -3.62 7.20 -5.03
CA ALA A 96 -2.95 6.30 -4.10
C ALA A 96 -2.02 5.33 -4.84
N ALA A 97 -2.46 4.73 -5.94
CA ALA A 97 -1.64 3.79 -6.69
C ALA A 97 -0.38 4.44 -7.27
N TRP A 98 -0.48 5.64 -7.85
CA TRP A 98 0.69 6.34 -8.39
C TRP A 98 1.69 6.74 -7.32
N VAL A 99 1.23 7.33 -6.22
CA VAL A 99 2.09 7.73 -5.10
C VAL A 99 2.81 6.50 -4.52
N LEU A 100 2.08 5.39 -4.33
CA LEU A 100 2.66 4.18 -3.75
C LEU A 100 3.56 3.42 -4.72
N ALA A 101 3.28 3.43 -6.01
CA ALA A 101 4.18 2.89 -7.02
C ALA A 101 5.49 3.68 -7.09
N ALA A 102 5.42 5.03 -7.02
CA ALA A 102 6.59 5.89 -6.96
C ALA A 102 7.40 5.64 -5.68
N TRP A 103 6.74 5.55 -4.52
CA TRP A 103 7.36 5.17 -3.26
C TRP A 103 8.10 3.83 -3.35
N CYS A 104 7.46 2.80 -3.92
CA CYS A 104 8.09 1.50 -4.13
C CYS A 104 9.31 1.58 -5.04
N CYS A 105 9.23 2.36 -6.12
CA CYS A 105 10.37 2.57 -7.02
C CYS A 105 11.55 3.24 -6.28
N CYS A 106 11.29 4.32 -5.54
CA CYS A 106 12.31 5.00 -4.74
C CYS A 106 12.92 4.07 -3.68
N GLY A 107 12.09 3.30 -2.98
CA GLY A 107 12.55 2.30 -2.00
C GLY A 107 13.44 1.24 -2.64
N ALA A 108 13.01 0.67 -3.77
CA ALA A 108 13.81 -0.32 -4.51
C ALA A 108 15.17 0.25 -4.93
N LEU A 109 15.20 1.45 -5.53
CA LEU A 109 16.44 2.11 -5.94
C LEU A 109 17.36 2.41 -4.76
N LEU A 110 16.81 2.87 -3.63
CA LEU A 110 17.57 3.12 -2.41
C LEU A 110 18.27 1.84 -1.93
N PHE A 111 17.54 0.73 -1.81
CA PHE A 111 18.11 -0.53 -1.32
C PHE A 111 19.07 -1.18 -2.32
N VAL A 112 18.83 -1.07 -3.63
CA VAL A 112 19.80 -1.48 -4.66
C VAL A 112 21.08 -0.66 -4.55
N GLY A 113 20.97 0.66 -4.44
CA GLY A 113 22.11 1.55 -4.28
C GLY A 113 22.90 1.24 -3.01
N PHE A 114 22.22 1.06 -1.88
CA PHE A 114 22.86 0.72 -0.61
C PHE A 114 23.58 -0.65 -0.70
N GLY A 115 22.92 -1.66 -1.26
CA GLY A 115 23.52 -2.98 -1.48
C GLY A 115 24.76 -2.93 -2.37
N PHE A 116 24.70 -2.17 -3.47
CA PHE A 116 25.80 -2.10 -4.43
C PHE A 116 26.97 -1.22 -3.95
N PHE A 117 26.70 0.01 -3.50
CA PHE A 117 27.74 0.99 -3.17
C PHE A 117 28.37 0.79 -1.80
N ILE A 118 27.65 0.23 -0.83
CA ILE A 118 28.18 0.05 0.54
C ILE A 118 28.66 -1.38 0.75
N PHE A 119 27.88 -2.38 0.32
CA PHE A 119 28.19 -3.78 0.59
C PHE A 119 28.79 -4.53 -0.60
N GLY A 120 28.85 -3.92 -1.80
CA GLY A 120 29.32 -4.57 -3.02
C GLY A 120 28.44 -5.75 -3.48
N ASN A 121 27.27 -5.96 -2.85
CA ASN A 121 26.39 -7.09 -3.11
C ASN A 121 24.92 -6.73 -2.83
N MET A 122 24.07 -6.89 -3.83
CA MET A 122 22.63 -6.61 -3.78
C MET A 122 21.84 -7.61 -2.91
N THR A 123 22.39 -8.78 -2.61
CA THR A 123 21.72 -9.79 -1.78
C THR A 123 21.92 -9.55 -0.29
N THR A 124 22.89 -8.72 0.10
CA THR A 124 23.12 -8.35 1.50
C THR A 124 21.93 -7.61 2.10
N VAL A 125 21.22 -6.83 1.28
CA VAL A 125 20.00 -6.10 1.70
C VAL A 125 18.86 -6.39 0.71
N PRO A 126 18.21 -7.56 0.81
CA PRO A 126 17.27 -8.05 -0.21
C PRO A 126 15.91 -7.33 -0.20
N ASN A 127 15.74 -6.28 0.63
CA ASN A 127 14.50 -5.52 0.76
C ASN A 127 14.01 -4.91 -0.56
N TRP A 128 14.89 -4.65 -1.52
CA TRP A 128 14.50 -4.16 -2.84
C TRP A 128 13.52 -5.10 -3.56
N ILE A 129 13.63 -6.43 -3.35
CA ILE A 129 12.73 -7.42 -3.94
C ILE A 129 11.30 -7.18 -3.45
N GLY A 130 11.12 -6.94 -2.16
CA GLY A 130 9.81 -6.68 -1.57
C GLY A 130 9.17 -5.41 -2.15
N PHE A 131 9.95 -4.34 -2.31
CA PHE A 131 9.46 -3.11 -2.96
C PHE A 131 9.04 -3.33 -4.42
N VAL A 132 9.81 -4.11 -5.19
CA VAL A 132 9.45 -4.45 -6.57
C VAL A 132 8.15 -5.26 -6.62
N VAL A 133 8.02 -6.29 -5.78
CA VAL A 133 6.84 -7.15 -5.74
C VAL A 133 5.59 -6.36 -5.34
N VAL A 134 5.68 -5.57 -4.28
CA VAL A 134 4.55 -4.76 -3.80
C VAL A 134 4.20 -3.64 -4.80
N GLY A 135 5.21 -3.00 -5.39
CA GLY A 135 5.01 -2.00 -6.45
C GLY A 135 4.30 -2.58 -7.68
N ALA A 136 4.71 -3.78 -8.13
CA ALA A 136 4.05 -4.48 -9.21
C ALA A 136 2.58 -4.81 -8.86
N ALA A 137 2.30 -5.24 -7.64
CA ALA A 137 0.93 -5.50 -7.19
C ALA A 137 0.05 -4.24 -7.22
N VAL A 138 0.60 -3.08 -6.84
CA VAL A 138 -0.09 -1.78 -6.92
C VAL A 138 -0.40 -1.41 -8.38
N LEU A 139 0.57 -1.57 -9.29
CA LEU A 139 0.35 -1.29 -10.72
C LEU A 139 -0.67 -2.24 -11.36
N ILE A 140 -0.67 -3.52 -10.97
CA ILE A 140 -1.69 -4.49 -11.38
C ILE A 140 -3.06 -4.05 -10.85
N ALA A 141 -3.15 -3.60 -9.60
CA ALA A 141 -4.41 -3.10 -9.04
C ALA A 141 -4.95 -1.89 -9.81
N LEU A 142 -4.07 -0.97 -10.20
CA LEU A 142 -4.41 0.18 -11.04
C LEU A 142 -4.86 -0.22 -12.44
N TRP A 143 -4.13 -1.11 -13.11
CA TRP A 143 -4.49 -1.60 -14.44
C TRP A 143 -5.85 -2.32 -14.45
N ARG A 144 -6.09 -3.17 -13.44
CA ARG A 144 -7.37 -3.87 -13.27
C ARG A 144 -8.52 -2.94 -12.90
N ASP A 145 -8.25 -1.79 -12.31
CA ASP A 145 -9.25 -0.76 -12.05
C ASP A 145 -9.68 -0.09 -13.36
N GLY A 146 -8.72 0.35 -14.18
CA GLY A 146 -9.00 0.96 -15.49
C GLY A 146 -9.72 0.00 -16.45
N ALA A 147 -9.43 -1.30 -16.40
CA ALA A 147 -10.14 -2.30 -17.19
C ALA A 147 -11.62 -2.47 -16.78
N ARG A 148 -12.01 -2.12 -15.55
CA ARG A 148 -13.42 -2.15 -15.09
C ARG A 148 -14.21 -0.93 -15.53
N ASP A 149 -13.54 0.21 -15.67
CA ASP A 149 -14.18 1.45 -16.12
C ASP A 149 -14.49 1.42 -17.64
N ALA A 150 -13.88 0.49 -18.38
CA ALA A 150 -14.04 0.34 -19.83
C ALA A 150 -15.10 -0.70 -20.26
N THR A 151 -15.70 -1.42 -19.32
CA THR A 151 -16.72 -2.46 -19.54
C THR A 151 -18.06 -2.05 -18.97
#